data_AF-A0A9D7FB99-F1
#
_entry.id   AF-A0A9D7FB99-F1
#
_cell.length_a   1.000
_cell.length_b   1.000
_cell.length_c   1.000
_cell.angle_alpha   90.00
_cell.angle_beta   90.00
_cell.angle_gamma   90.00
#
_symmetry.space_group_name_H-M   'P 1'
#
loop_
_entity.id
_entity.type
_entity.pdbx_description
1 polymer ?
#
loop_
_entity_poly.entity_id
_entity_poly.type
_entity_poly.pdbx_seq_one_letter_code
_entity_poly.pdbx_strand_id
1 'polypeptide(L)'
;MAEFLTGHSKQLIRFDMNEYIDPYATIRLVGDYQQPEGLLISKVRYQPFGILLLDEIEKAHPSVHDLLLQVLDDGRLTDGRGRTVDFSNTIIIMTSNLGAREVSSRMGFRQEASDEAGIYEKEVQKFFRPEFINRIDRIVVFNPLRLEHILDIARLQIAELLQRDGFLRRATMVNIDPKALEWVAQRGFDSKMGGRALKRQIERDLTTLTAEQLIESKADSPILFDIYLEGGKLVPRITTLEFAASLPEGWLPRLPAGQQNRGFYEKLLFQAERLDKDIQRLTLEPGTEEEETIIFTGRDEEKKLDWVLFQAKDQARALTERLKMILLGYREYRFRHGPLFAFRLKPSAWRSGGSDTERHKIEDQFFKKQALHDIYLRYQYGDSSFDSAHTEMLNDYLDVIFLELTRLAIQKKRLDQGYFKVESYLSGKGKEQVAQLLTWYAELMEFMGIPGKLDLDQQKLEVEGYGVAELFKAEQGIHLFFLSQETPLPIMTFWVPKGKEHSRKKEQHTILRLYDENKTITDLRSGFTNTFHITTEELKLLVFAGLPEALRKKLIPN
;
A
#
# COMPACT_ATOMS: atom_id res chain seq x y z
N MET A 1 8.62 -26.66 -10.22
CA MET A 1 8.69 -27.70 -11.27
C MET A 1 7.40 -28.52 -11.35
N ALA A 2 6.95 -29.18 -10.28
CA ALA A 2 5.66 -29.91 -10.30
C ALA A 2 4.49 -29.00 -10.71
N GLU A 3 4.33 -27.86 -10.05
CA GLU A 3 3.30 -26.86 -10.39
C GLU A 3 3.43 -26.33 -11.83
N PHE A 4 4.66 -26.11 -12.31
CA PHE A 4 4.93 -25.62 -13.67
C PHE A 4 4.61 -26.65 -14.76
N LEU A 5 4.99 -27.91 -14.56
CA LEU A 5 4.83 -28.98 -15.55
C LEU A 5 3.46 -29.62 -15.52
N THR A 6 2.79 -29.60 -14.37
CA THR A 6 1.55 -30.38 -14.15
C THR A 6 0.35 -29.52 -13.72
N GLY A 7 0.55 -28.22 -13.50
CA GLY A 7 -0.47 -27.29 -13.00
C GLY A 7 -0.84 -27.47 -11.52
N HIS A 8 -0.29 -28.49 -10.84
CA HIS A 8 -0.64 -28.82 -9.46
C HIS A 8 0.58 -29.24 -8.64
N SER A 9 0.83 -28.56 -7.51
CA SER A 9 1.93 -28.90 -6.58
C SER A 9 1.81 -30.28 -5.93
N LYS A 10 0.59 -30.85 -5.90
CA LYS A 10 0.28 -32.17 -5.31
C LYS A 10 0.76 -33.38 -6.13
N GLN A 11 1.38 -33.16 -7.29
CA GLN A 11 1.94 -34.24 -8.13
C GLN A 11 3.41 -34.55 -7.83
N LEU A 12 3.93 -34.10 -6.69
CA LEU A 12 5.27 -34.43 -6.20
C LEU A 12 5.19 -35.62 -5.24
N ILE A 13 5.70 -36.78 -5.67
CA ILE A 13 5.93 -37.95 -4.83
C ILE A 13 7.35 -37.84 -4.27
N ARG A 14 7.51 -37.73 -2.94
CA ARG A 14 8.83 -37.63 -2.30
C ARG A 14 9.12 -38.82 -1.41
N PHE A 15 10.36 -39.32 -1.49
CA PHE A 15 10.94 -40.31 -0.57
C PHE A 15 12.31 -39.83 -0.08
N ASP A 16 12.54 -39.93 1.23
CA ASP A 16 13.85 -39.67 1.86
C ASP A 16 14.61 -40.99 1.95
N MET A 17 15.74 -41.11 1.25
CA MET A 17 16.49 -42.35 1.16
C MET A 17 17.21 -42.74 2.45
N ASN A 18 17.30 -41.84 3.45
CA ASN A 18 17.75 -42.22 4.79
C ASN A 18 16.81 -43.22 5.47
N GLU A 19 15.53 -43.24 5.10
CA GLU A 19 14.59 -44.24 5.61
C GLU A 19 14.73 -45.60 4.93
N TYR A 20 15.64 -45.74 3.95
CA TYR A 20 15.79 -46.91 3.07
C TYR A 20 17.24 -47.44 3.05
N ILE A 21 17.92 -47.35 4.18
CA ILE A 21 19.32 -47.79 4.36
C ILE A 21 19.48 -49.30 4.62
N ASP A 22 18.42 -49.97 5.08
CA ASP A 22 18.46 -51.38 5.46
C ASP A 22 18.12 -52.33 4.29
N PRO A 23 18.50 -53.61 4.39
CA PRO A 23 18.26 -54.59 3.33
C PRO A 23 16.78 -54.83 2.97
N TYR A 24 15.83 -54.48 3.85
CA TYR A 24 14.39 -54.65 3.61
C TYR A 24 13.75 -53.41 2.95
N ALA A 25 14.53 -52.38 2.63
CA ALA A 25 14.06 -51.17 1.95
C ALA A 25 13.29 -51.45 0.65
N THR A 26 13.79 -52.40 -0.15
CA THR A 26 13.17 -52.83 -1.41
C THR A 26 11.74 -53.37 -1.18
N ILE A 27 11.53 -54.14 -0.12
CA ILE A 27 10.21 -54.67 0.25
C ILE A 27 9.25 -53.53 0.61
N ARG A 28 9.72 -52.49 1.30
CA ARG A 28 8.85 -51.34 1.63
C ARG A 28 8.45 -50.52 0.40
N LEU A 29 9.32 -50.42 -0.62
CA LEU A 29 9.05 -49.66 -1.84
C LEU A 29 8.16 -50.41 -2.82
N VAL A 30 8.36 -51.72 -2.98
CA VAL A 30 7.70 -52.58 -3.99
C VAL A 30 6.58 -53.43 -3.42
N GLY A 31 6.68 -53.77 -2.14
CA GLY A 31 5.87 -54.80 -1.50
C GLY A 31 6.44 -56.19 -1.72
N ASP A 32 5.97 -57.14 -0.93
CA ASP A 32 6.18 -58.57 -1.13
C ASP A 32 4.84 -59.31 -1.27
N TYR A 33 4.84 -60.63 -1.19
CA TYR A 33 3.61 -61.41 -1.29
C TYR A 33 2.65 -61.19 -0.09
N GLN A 34 3.19 -60.92 1.11
CA GLN A 34 2.45 -60.74 2.36
C GLN A 34 1.97 -59.29 2.54
N GLN A 35 2.80 -58.31 2.15
CA GLN A 35 2.55 -56.88 2.14
C GLN A 35 2.67 -56.36 0.69
N PRO A 36 1.63 -56.55 -0.14
CA PRO A 36 1.69 -56.30 -1.59
C PRO A 36 1.64 -54.82 -1.98
N GLU A 37 1.41 -53.93 -1.03
CA GLU A 37 1.27 -52.50 -1.27
C GLU A 37 2.58 -51.78 -0.94
N GLY A 38 3.54 -51.89 -1.86
CA GLY A 38 4.77 -51.09 -1.80
C GLY A 38 4.46 -49.60 -1.90
N LEU A 39 5.15 -48.79 -1.10
CA LEU A 39 4.92 -47.35 -1.02
C LEU A 39 5.17 -46.63 -2.36
N LEU A 40 6.19 -47.05 -3.12
CA LEU A 40 6.53 -46.43 -4.41
C LEU A 40 5.53 -46.84 -5.49
N ILE A 41 5.30 -48.14 -5.61
CA ILE A 41 4.42 -48.71 -6.64
C ILE A 41 2.99 -48.24 -6.44
N SER A 42 2.50 -48.18 -5.20
CA SER A 42 1.15 -47.68 -4.91
C SER A 42 1.02 -46.20 -5.30
N LYS A 43 1.94 -45.33 -4.86
CA LYS A 43 1.87 -43.90 -5.16
C LYS A 43 1.91 -43.61 -6.67
N VAL A 44 2.81 -44.25 -7.40
CA VAL A 44 2.91 -44.05 -8.86
C VAL A 44 1.70 -44.65 -9.59
N ARG A 45 1.13 -45.75 -9.10
CA ARG A 45 -0.11 -46.30 -9.66
C ARG A 45 -1.29 -45.34 -9.52
N TYR A 46 -1.40 -44.64 -8.39
CA TYR A 46 -2.45 -43.63 -8.17
C TYR A 46 -2.13 -42.27 -8.83
N GLN A 47 -0.85 -41.97 -9.07
CA GLN A 47 -0.38 -40.72 -9.68
C GLN A 47 0.69 -41.02 -10.75
N PRO A 48 0.29 -41.59 -11.92
CA PRO A 48 1.24 -42.01 -12.95
C PRO A 48 1.88 -40.84 -13.73
N PHE A 49 1.24 -39.67 -13.67
CA PHE A 49 1.76 -38.41 -14.20
C PHE A 49 2.22 -37.56 -13.02
N GLY A 50 3.52 -37.32 -12.91
CA GLY A 50 4.06 -36.58 -11.78
C GLY A 50 5.57 -36.54 -11.71
N ILE A 51 6.07 -36.04 -10.58
CA ILE A 51 7.50 -35.97 -10.28
C ILE A 51 7.78 -36.90 -9.10
N LEU A 52 8.70 -37.84 -9.27
CA LEU A 52 9.25 -38.68 -8.22
C LEU A 52 10.58 -38.08 -7.75
N LEU A 53 10.63 -37.57 -6.52
CA LEU A 53 11.83 -37.04 -5.88
C LEU A 53 12.38 -38.05 -4.87
N LEU A 54 13.59 -38.54 -5.14
CA LEU A 54 14.36 -39.42 -4.25
C LEU A 54 15.48 -38.59 -3.62
N ASP A 55 15.30 -38.22 -2.35
CA ASP A 55 16.21 -37.33 -1.62
C ASP A 55 17.38 -38.13 -1.02
N GLU A 56 18.62 -37.65 -1.16
CA GLU A 56 19.85 -38.24 -0.60
C GLU A 56 20.13 -39.69 -1.05
N ILE A 57 20.09 -39.94 -2.37
CA ILE A 57 20.15 -41.30 -2.95
C ILE A 57 21.43 -42.08 -2.59
N GLU A 58 22.52 -41.41 -2.22
CA GLU A 58 23.75 -42.05 -1.74
C GLU A 58 23.59 -42.78 -0.40
N LYS A 59 22.50 -42.52 0.33
CA LYS A 59 22.23 -43.16 1.62
C LYS A 59 21.45 -44.47 1.48
N ALA A 60 20.75 -44.65 0.36
CA ALA A 60 19.94 -45.84 0.14
C ALA A 60 20.79 -47.11 0.12
N HIS A 61 20.19 -48.22 0.57
CA HIS A 61 20.80 -49.53 0.43
C HIS A 61 21.05 -49.87 -1.06
N PRO A 62 22.15 -50.56 -1.44
CA PRO A 62 22.45 -50.89 -2.84
C PRO A 62 21.32 -51.61 -3.59
N SER A 63 20.52 -52.42 -2.90
CA SER A 63 19.34 -53.09 -3.50
C SER A 63 18.24 -52.13 -3.96
N VAL A 64 18.21 -50.90 -3.44
CA VAL A 64 17.33 -49.84 -3.92
C VAL A 64 17.87 -49.26 -5.22
N HIS A 65 19.20 -49.13 -5.38
CA HIS A 65 19.80 -48.72 -6.65
C HIS A 65 19.53 -49.73 -7.76
N ASP A 66 19.63 -51.03 -7.45
CA ASP A 66 19.33 -52.10 -8.41
C ASP A 66 17.84 -52.09 -8.84
N LEU A 67 16.93 -51.79 -7.92
CA LEU A 67 15.51 -51.59 -8.24
C LEU A 67 15.31 -50.37 -9.15
N LEU A 68 15.97 -49.25 -8.84
CA LEU A 68 15.82 -48.02 -9.62
C LEU A 68 16.42 -48.17 -11.02
N LEU A 69 17.47 -48.97 -11.20
CA LEU A 69 17.98 -49.34 -12.54
C LEU A 69 16.89 -49.94 -13.41
N GLN A 70 16.12 -50.89 -12.87
CA GLN A 70 15.00 -51.48 -13.61
C GLN A 70 13.97 -50.42 -14.03
N VAL A 71 13.68 -49.45 -13.16
CA VAL A 71 12.74 -48.36 -13.45
C VAL A 71 13.30 -47.42 -14.52
N LEU A 72 14.58 -47.04 -14.42
CA LEU A 72 15.24 -46.13 -15.36
C LEU A 72 15.46 -46.78 -16.74
N ASP A 73 15.60 -48.11 -16.80
CA ASP A 73 15.78 -48.87 -18.05
C ASP A 73 14.45 -49.15 -18.76
N ASP A 74 13.54 -49.84 -18.07
CA ASP A 74 12.33 -50.39 -18.68
C ASP A 74 11.10 -49.48 -18.49
N GLY A 75 11.23 -48.41 -17.71
CA GLY A 75 10.12 -47.53 -17.36
C GLY A 75 9.02 -48.24 -16.56
N ARG A 76 9.31 -49.42 -15.98
CA ARG A 76 8.30 -50.29 -15.37
C ARG A 76 8.84 -50.99 -14.14
N LEU A 77 7.95 -51.20 -13.17
CA LEU A 77 8.28 -51.97 -11.97
C LEU A 77 7.16 -52.94 -11.62
N THR A 78 7.51 -54.16 -11.23
CA THR A 78 6.54 -55.22 -10.90
C THR A 78 6.49 -55.44 -9.40
N ASP A 79 5.28 -55.48 -8.83
CA ASP A 79 5.08 -55.74 -7.39
C ASP A 79 5.22 -57.22 -7.02
N GLY A 80 5.24 -57.51 -5.71
CA GLY A 80 5.34 -58.87 -5.18
C GLY A 80 4.18 -59.82 -5.54
N ARG A 81 3.11 -59.31 -6.18
CA ARG A 81 2.00 -60.11 -6.73
C ARG A 81 2.03 -60.19 -8.26
N GLY A 82 3.08 -59.71 -8.90
CA GLY A 82 3.25 -59.76 -10.36
C GLY A 82 2.51 -58.66 -11.12
N ARG A 83 2.01 -57.61 -10.46
CA ARG A 83 1.35 -56.48 -11.15
C ARG A 83 2.39 -55.42 -11.51
N THR A 84 2.47 -55.06 -12.77
CA THR A 84 3.40 -54.05 -13.28
C THR A 84 2.79 -52.65 -13.20
N VAL A 85 3.60 -51.67 -12.78
CA VAL A 85 3.30 -50.24 -12.78
C VAL A 85 4.22 -49.52 -13.75
N ASP A 86 3.66 -48.58 -14.49
CA ASP A 86 4.33 -47.81 -15.54
C ASP A 86 4.81 -46.45 -15.00
N PHE A 87 6.09 -46.16 -15.23
CA PHE A 87 6.80 -44.94 -14.86
C PHE A 87 7.09 -44.05 -16.08
N SER A 88 6.69 -44.44 -17.29
CA SER A 88 7.01 -43.72 -18.54
C SER A 88 6.56 -42.25 -18.54
N ASN A 89 5.55 -41.89 -17.73
CA ASN A 89 5.04 -40.53 -17.58
C ASN A 89 5.43 -39.85 -16.26
N THR A 90 6.41 -40.41 -15.55
CA THR A 90 6.93 -39.89 -14.28
C THR A 90 8.34 -39.36 -14.46
N ILE A 91 8.56 -38.08 -14.11
CA ILE A 91 9.90 -37.50 -14.10
C ILE A 91 10.58 -37.90 -12.79
N ILE A 92 11.70 -38.60 -12.87
CA ILE A 92 12.46 -39.04 -11.70
C ILE A 92 13.60 -38.04 -11.44
N ILE A 93 13.62 -37.49 -10.23
CA ILE A 93 14.66 -36.58 -9.74
C ILE A 93 15.34 -37.24 -8.54
N MET A 94 16.66 -37.34 -8.60
CA MET A 94 17.48 -37.81 -7.48
C MET A 94 18.33 -36.66 -6.97
N THR A 95 18.41 -36.48 -5.66
CA THR A 95 19.32 -35.51 -5.04
C THR A 95 20.45 -36.26 -4.35
N SER A 96 21.65 -35.67 -4.35
CA SER A 96 22.78 -36.24 -3.64
C SER A 96 23.67 -35.16 -3.06
N ASN A 97 24.26 -35.42 -1.88
CA ASN A 97 25.23 -34.53 -1.26
C ASN A 97 26.69 -34.94 -1.55
N LEU A 98 26.93 -35.88 -2.47
CA LEU A 98 28.28 -36.31 -2.87
C LEU A 98 29.09 -35.12 -3.42
N GLY A 99 30.37 -35.05 -3.06
CA GLY A 99 31.29 -33.97 -3.49
C GLY A 99 31.13 -32.63 -2.75
N ALA A 100 30.10 -32.46 -1.92
CA ALA A 100 29.87 -31.20 -1.21
C ALA A 100 31.00 -30.85 -0.22
N ARG A 101 31.67 -31.85 0.38
CA ARG A 101 32.78 -31.65 1.33
C ARG A 101 34.07 -31.28 0.62
N GLU A 102 34.37 -31.96 -0.48
CA GLU A 102 35.56 -31.77 -1.31
C GLU A 102 35.57 -30.37 -1.91
N VAL A 103 34.44 -29.90 -2.44
CA VAL A 103 34.26 -28.54 -2.97
C VAL A 103 34.39 -27.49 -1.86
N SER A 104 33.73 -27.70 -0.71
CA SER A 104 33.81 -26.77 0.43
C SER A 104 35.23 -26.60 0.98
N SER A 105 36.05 -27.65 0.95
CA SER A 105 37.45 -27.61 1.41
C SER A 105 38.39 -26.83 0.48
N ARG A 106 38.07 -26.78 -0.83
CA ARG A 106 38.89 -26.11 -1.86
C ARG A 106 38.49 -24.65 -2.07
N MET A 107 37.27 -24.26 -1.71
CA MET A 107 36.76 -22.88 -1.80
C MET A 107 37.59 -21.84 -1.02
N GLY A 108 38.42 -22.26 -0.06
CA GLY A 108 39.37 -21.39 0.66
C GLY A 108 40.60 -20.97 -0.18
N PHE A 109 40.83 -21.60 -1.33
CA PHE A 109 41.87 -21.24 -2.30
C PHE A 109 41.17 -20.80 -3.59
N ARG A 110 41.44 -19.59 -4.09
CA ARG A 110 40.82 -19.06 -5.32
C ARG A 110 41.00 -20.03 -6.49
N GLN A 111 39.94 -20.73 -6.87
CA GLN A 111 39.85 -21.46 -8.12
C GLN A 111 38.46 -21.21 -8.76
N GLU A 112 38.44 -21.14 -10.09
CA GLU A 112 37.27 -20.77 -10.89
C GLU A 112 36.15 -21.82 -10.81
N ALA A 113 34.88 -21.38 -10.92
CA ALA A 113 33.67 -22.21 -10.87
C ALA A 113 33.64 -23.35 -11.91
N SER A 114 34.50 -23.31 -12.93
CA SER A 114 34.65 -24.35 -13.96
C SER A 114 35.19 -25.69 -13.41
N ASP A 115 35.91 -25.69 -12.29
CA ASP A 115 36.54 -26.91 -11.75
C ASP A 115 35.61 -27.66 -10.77
N GLU A 116 34.57 -26.99 -10.24
CA GLU A 116 33.64 -27.55 -9.25
C GLU A 116 32.72 -28.62 -9.84
N ALA A 117 32.14 -28.38 -11.03
CA ALA A 117 31.29 -29.35 -11.71
C ALA A 117 32.04 -30.67 -11.99
N GLY A 118 33.31 -30.58 -12.38
CA GLY A 118 34.17 -31.75 -12.60
C GLY A 118 34.51 -32.50 -11.32
N ILE A 119 34.47 -31.85 -10.14
CA ILE A 119 34.62 -32.53 -8.84
C ILE A 119 33.34 -33.30 -8.50
N TYR A 120 32.16 -32.68 -8.63
CA TYR A 120 30.89 -33.34 -8.39
C TYR A 120 30.68 -34.56 -9.29
N GLU A 121 30.95 -34.44 -10.59
CA GLU A 121 30.85 -35.56 -11.53
C GLU A 121 31.78 -36.72 -11.16
N LYS A 122 33.03 -36.42 -10.77
CA LYS A 122 34.00 -37.45 -10.34
C LYS A 122 33.55 -38.18 -9.08
N GLU A 123 33.00 -37.48 -8.09
CA GLU A 123 32.52 -38.11 -6.85
C GLU A 123 31.26 -38.95 -7.09
N VAL A 124 30.36 -38.49 -7.96
CA VAL A 124 29.19 -39.29 -8.41
C VAL A 124 29.66 -40.55 -9.15
N GLN A 125 30.63 -40.44 -10.05
CA GLN A 125 31.22 -41.57 -10.80
C GLN A 125 31.98 -42.58 -9.93
N LYS A 126 32.55 -42.14 -8.80
CA LYS A 126 33.19 -43.04 -7.84
C LYS A 126 32.18 -43.81 -7.00
N PHE A 127 31.07 -43.17 -6.62
CA PHE A 127 30.08 -43.78 -5.74
C PHE A 127 29.12 -44.70 -6.49
N PHE A 128 28.56 -44.24 -7.61
CA PHE A 128 27.60 -45.02 -8.39
C PHE A 128 28.29 -45.86 -9.46
N ARG A 129 27.76 -47.06 -9.71
CA ARG A 129 28.24 -47.93 -10.79
C ARG A 129 27.98 -47.26 -12.15
N PRO A 130 28.86 -47.45 -13.16
CA PRO A 130 28.68 -46.86 -14.49
C PRO A 130 27.32 -47.18 -15.12
N GLU A 131 26.80 -48.39 -14.88
CA GLU A 131 25.47 -48.82 -15.33
C GLU A 131 24.35 -47.89 -14.82
N PHE A 132 24.43 -47.39 -13.59
CA PHE A 132 23.44 -46.48 -13.01
C PHE A 132 23.51 -45.08 -13.63
N ILE A 133 24.74 -44.56 -13.78
CA ILE A 133 24.97 -43.21 -14.29
C ILE A 133 24.57 -43.11 -15.77
N ASN A 134 24.85 -44.15 -16.55
CA ASN A 134 24.51 -44.22 -17.96
C ASN A 134 22.99 -44.17 -18.25
N ARG A 135 22.15 -44.30 -17.21
CA ARG A 135 20.68 -44.24 -17.29
C ARG A 135 20.10 -42.92 -16.79
N ILE A 136 20.95 -42.01 -16.32
CA ILE A 136 20.56 -40.67 -15.92
C ILE A 136 20.71 -39.77 -17.14
N ASP A 137 19.61 -39.17 -17.60
CA ASP A 137 19.62 -38.30 -18.77
C ASP A 137 20.52 -37.07 -18.58
N ARG A 138 20.48 -36.46 -17.39
CA ARG A 138 21.23 -35.24 -17.06
C ARG A 138 21.61 -35.20 -15.59
N ILE A 139 22.88 -34.88 -15.33
CA ILE A 139 23.36 -34.50 -14.00
C ILE A 139 23.33 -32.98 -13.91
N VAL A 140 22.68 -32.44 -12.88
CA VAL A 140 22.56 -30.99 -12.66
C VAL A 140 23.31 -30.62 -11.39
N VAL A 141 24.32 -29.76 -11.53
CA VAL A 141 25.11 -29.25 -10.40
C VAL A 141 24.48 -27.96 -9.87
N PHE A 142 24.23 -27.90 -8.56
CA PHE A 142 23.71 -26.71 -7.89
C PHE A 142 24.85 -25.84 -7.39
N ASN A 143 24.90 -24.60 -7.86
CA ASN A 143 25.88 -23.61 -7.38
C ASN A 143 25.56 -23.19 -5.94
N PRO A 144 26.58 -22.84 -5.13
CA PRO A 144 26.37 -22.30 -3.80
C PRO A 144 25.58 -20.99 -3.84
N LEU A 145 24.76 -20.77 -2.81
CA LEU A 145 23.98 -19.55 -2.67
C LEU A 145 24.90 -18.35 -2.41
N ARG A 146 24.72 -17.28 -3.19
CA ARG A 146 25.34 -15.97 -2.95
C ARG A 146 24.44 -15.14 -2.05
N LEU A 147 25.00 -14.07 -1.48
CA LEU A 147 24.26 -13.15 -0.61
C LEU A 147 22.97 -12.62 -1.27
N GLU A 148 23.05 -12.28 -2.57
CA GLU A 148 21.90 -11.84 -3.37
C GLU A 148 20.77 -12.88 -3.42
N HIS A 149 21.10 -14.16 -3.63
CA HIS A 149 20.10 -15.25 -3.64
C HIS A 149 19.44 -15.42 -2.27
N ILE A 150 20.18 -15.17 -1.18
CA ILE A 150 19.65 -15.29 0.18
C ILE A 150 18.65 -14.16 0.48
N LEU A 151 18.92 -12.94 -0.02
CA LEU A 151 17.97 -11.83 0.07
C LEU A 151 16.65 -12.17 -0.64
N ASP A 152 16.71 -12.77 -1.82
CA ASP A 152 15.52 -13.19 -2.56
C ASP A 152 14.77 -14.31 -1.85
N ILE A 153 15.47 -15.30 -1.29
CA ILE A 153 14.85 -16.36 -0.47
C ILE A 153 14.14 -15.75 0.74
N ALA A 154 14.76 -14.80 1.44
CA ALA A 154 14.13 -14.13 2.58
C ALA A 154 12.84 -13.40 2.17
N ARG A 155 12.84 -12.70 1.02
CA ARG A 155 11.64 -12.05 0.47
C ARG A 155 10.54 -13.07 0.15
N LEU A 156 10.89 -14.19 -0.48
CA LEU A 156 9.94 -15.27 -0.78
C LEU A 156 9.34 -15.87 0.49
N GLN A 157 10.14 -16.07 1.54
CA GLN A 157 9.66 -16.61 2.82
C GLN A 157 8.71 -15.64 3.54
N ILE A 158 9.02 -14.34 3.52
CA ILE A 158 8.11 -13.33 4.06
C ILE A 158 6.81 -13.31 3.24
N ALA A 159 6.89 -13.36 1.90
CA ALA A 159 5.72 -13.45 1.05
C ALA A 159 4.87 -14.70 1.35
N GLU A 160 5.49 -15.86 1.57
CA GLU A 160 4.83 -17.11 1.98
C GLU A 160 4.11 -16.96 3.33
N LEU A 161 4.74 -16.29 4.31
CA LEU A 161 4.13 -16.00 5.62
C LEU A 161 2.87 -15.13 5.48
N LEU A 162 2.87 -14.18 4.55
CA LEU A 162 1.73 -13.30 4.28
C LEU A 162 0.57 -13.98 3.56
N GLN A 163 0.78 -15.17 2.99
CA GLN A 163 -0.31 -15.99 2.43
C GLN A 163 -1.14 -16.69 3.51
N ARG A 164 -0.78 -16.58 4.79
CA ARG A 164 -1.60 -17.15 5.87
C ARG A 164 -2.90 -16.34 6.02
N ASP A 165 -4.00 -17.05 6.30
CA ASP A 165 -5.36 -16.46 6.39
C ASP A 165 -5.45 -15.22 7.27
N GLY A 166 -4.70 -15.19 8.38
CA GLY A 166 -4.65 -14.06 9.30
C GLY A 166 -4.19 -12.76 8.61
N PHE A 167 -3.26 -12.82 7.66
CA PHE A 167 -2.75 -11.66 6.93
C PHE A 167 -3.57 -11.37 5.67
N LEU A 168 -4.03 -12.41 4.97
CA LEU A 168 -4.83 -12.27 3.75
C LEU A 168 -6.15 -11.54 3.99
N ARG A 169 -6.79 -11.78 5.13
CA ARG A 169 -8.05 -11.10 5.51
C ARG A 169 -7.86 -9.60 5.78
N ARG A 170 -6.65 -9.18 6.15
CA ARG A 170 -6.37 -7.85 6.74
C ARG A 170 -5.69 -6.87 5.79
N ALA A 171 -5.73 -7.08 4.48
CA ALA A 171 -4.97 -6.29 3.48
C ALA A 171 -3.62 -5.81 3.99
N THR A 172 -2.78 -6.78 4.31
CA THR A 172 -1.50 -6.54 4.97
C THR A 172 -0.53 -5.82 4.03
N MET A 173 -0.02 -4.67 4.47
CA MET A 173 0.95 -3.84 3.75
C MET A 173 2.32 -3.99 4.38
N VAL A 174 3.24 -4.63 3.69
CA VAL A 174 4.53 -5.03 4.29
C VAL A 174 5.65 -4.11 3.89
N ASN A 175 6.38 -3.64 4.89
CA ASN A 175 7.59 -2.88 4.72
C ASN A 175 8.73 -3.56 5.50
N ILE A 176 9.87 -3.75 4.85
CA ILE A 176 11.02 -4.43 5.45
C ILE A 176 12.16 -3.43 5.46
N ASP A 177 12.74 -3.18 6.64
CA ASP A 177 13.94 -2.36 6.75
C ASP A 177 15.08 -3.00 5.93
N PRO A 178 15.73 -2.27 5.00
CA PRO A 178 16.89 -2.76 4.27
C PRO A 178 17.97 -3.37 5.18
N LYS A 179 18.20 -2.80 6.38
CA LYS A 179 19.16 -3.34 7.36
C LYS A 179 18.74 -4.69 7.91
N ALA A 180 17.43 -4.89 8.11
CA ALA A 180 16.89 -6.17 8.54
C ALA A 180 17.10 -7.24 7.46
N LEU A 181 16.86 -6.88 6.19
CA LEU A 181 17.08 -7.78 5.06
C LEU A 181 18.55 -8.16 4.90
N GLU A 182 19.46 -7.18 4.98
CA GLU A 182 20.91 -7.41 4.92
C GLU A 182 21.38 -8.31 6.06
N TRP A 183 20.90 -8.06 7.28
CA TRP A 183 21.23 -8.86 8.45
C TRP A 183 20.80 -10.33 8.32
N VAL A 184 19.59 -10.56 7.77
CA VAL A 184 19.11 -11.91 7.46
C VAL A 184 20.03 -12.60 6.46
N ALA A 185 20.45 -11.88 5.42
CA ALA A 185 21.32 -12.45 4.40
C ALA A 185 22.72 -12.81 4.93
N GLN A 186 23.33 -11.95 5.74
CA GLN A 186 24.63 -12.21 6.36
C GLN A 186 24.62 -13.46 7.26
N ARG A 187 23.54 -13.66 8.03
CA ARG A 187 23.39 -14.88 8.86
C ARG A 187 23.06 -16.13 8.05
N GLY A 188 22.25 -16.00 7.00
CA GLY A 188 21.93 -17.11 6.09
C GLY A 188 23.14 -17.58 5.29
N PHE A 189 24.16 -16.73 5.14
CA PHE A 189 25.39 -17.02 4.39
C PHE A 189 26.40 -17.86 5.18
N ASP A 190 26.16 -18.13 6.48
CA ASP A 190 26.99 -19.09 7.22
C ASP A 190 26.93 -20.46 6.52
N SER A 191 28.06 -20.88 5.93
CA SER A 191 28.18 -22.09 5.12
C SER A 191 27.79 -23.36 5.88
N LYS A 192 27.75 -23.31 7.21
CA LYS A 192 27.31 -24.41 8.08
C LYS A 192 25.80 -24.46 8.31
N MET A 193 25.07 -23.35 8.15
CA MET A 193 23.64 -23.26 8.48
C MET A 193 22.72 -23.62 7.31
N GLY A 194 23.11 -23.31 6.06
CA GLY A 194 22.32 -23.58 4.86
C GLY A 194 20.95 -22.88 4.83
N GLY A 195 20.26 -22.93 3.68
CA GLY A 195 18.98 -22.23 3.50
C GLY A 195 17.84 -22.70 4.42
N ARG A 196 17.90 -23.95 4.92
CA ARG A 196 16.88 -24.52 5.82
C ARG A 196 16.91 -23.88 7.23
N ALA A 197 18.11 -23.63 7.79
CA ALA A 197 18.22 -23.00 9.11
C ALA A 197 17.75 -21.54 9.06
N LEU A 198 18.05 -20.84 7.96
CA LEU A 198 17.57 -19.49 7.71
C LEU A 198 16.04 -19.42 7.68
N LYS A 199 15.38 -20.30 6.91
CA LYS A 199 13.91 -20.38 6.86
C LYS A 199 13.32 -20.54 8.26
N ARG A 200 13.83 -21.50 9.04
CA ARG A 200 13.36 -21.75 10.42
C ARG A 200 13.60 -20.56 11.34
N GLN A 201 14.68 -19.80 11.16
CA GLN A 201 14.95 -18.62 11.99
C GLN A 201 13.99 -17.48 11.67
N ILE A 202 13.79 -17.17 10.38
CA ILE A 202 12.83 -16.15 9.94
C ILE A 202 11.43 -16.50 10.43
N GLU A 203 11.01 -17.76 10.26
CA GLU A 203 9.72 -18.23 10.74
C GLU A 203 9.58 -18.07 12.25
N ARG A 204 10.60 -18.42 13.04
CA ARG A 204 10.57 -18.26 14.52
C ARG A 204 10.51 -16.81 14.95
N ASP A 205 11.40 -15.97 14.42
CA ASP A 205 11.50 -14.56 14.83
C ASP A 205 10.24 -13.78 14.47
N LEU A 206 9.61 -14.09 13.33
CA LEU A 206 8.42 -13.39 12.87
C LEU A 206 7.12 -14.02 13.40
N THR A 207 6.97 -15.34 13.41
CA THR A 207 5.65 -15.98 13.68
C THR A 207 5.18 -15.73 15.11
N THR A 208 6.03 -15.90 16.12
CA THR A 208 5.57 -15.77 17.52
C THR A 208 5.16 -14.33 17.83
N LEU A 209 6.01 -13.36 17.49
CA LEU A 209 5.76 -11.95 17.78
C LEU A 209 4.65 -11.34 16.91
N THR A 210 4.45 -11.82 15.68
CA THR A 210 3.31 -11.40 14.85
C THR A 210 1.99 -11.98 15.35
N ALA A 211 1.98 -13.23 15.81
CA ALA A 211 0.75 -13.87 16.28
C ALA A 211 0.15 -13.12 17.48
N GLU A 212 0.98 -12.75 18.46
CA GLU A 212 0.55 -11.96 19.63
C GLU A 212 -0.05 -10.61 19.20
N GLN A 213 0.66 -9.85 18.36
CA GLN A 213 0.20 -8.55 17.88
C GLN A 213 -1.07 -8.65 17.01
N LEU A 214 -1.22 -9.71 16.21
CA LEU A 214 -2.42 -9.94 15.40
C LEU A 214 -3.65 -10.25 16.26
N ILE A 215 -3.48 -10.96 17.39
CA ILE A 215 -4.57 -11.26 18.34
C ILE A 215 -5.08 -9.97 18.99
N GLU A 216 -4.18 -9.03 19.30
CA GLU A 216 -4.54 -7.72 19.88
C GLU A 216 -5.20 -6.78 18.86
N SER A 217 -5.01 -7.03 17.56
CA SER A 217 -5.55 -6.21 16.46
C SER A 217 -6.97 -6.60 16.04
N LYS A 218 -7.84 -5.63 15.75
CA LYS A 218 -9.23 -5.85 15.27
C LYS A 218 -9.28 -6.64 13.97
N ALA A 219 -9.95 -7.80 13.94
CA ALA A 219 -9.99 -8.83 12.88
C ALA A 219 -9.93 -8.36 11.41
N ASP A 220 -10.60 -7.25 11.08
CA ASP A 220 -10.88 -6.86 9.69
C ASP A 220 -10.31 -5.48 9.32
N SER A 221 -9.51 -4.87 10.20
CA SER A 221 -8.84 -3.61 9.90
C SER A 221 -7.57 -3.84 9.06
N PRO A 222 -7.28 -2.95 8.09
CA PRO A 222 -6.03 -2.99 7.34
C PRO A 222 -4.84 -2.84 8.29
N ILE A 223 -3.73 -3.52 7.99
CA ILE A 223 -2.54 -3.46 8.84
C ILE A 223 -1.29 -3.06 8.04
N LEU A 224 -0.48 -2.20 8.64
CA LEU A 224 0.91 -1.99 8.26
C LEU A 224 1.76 -2.99 9.03
N PHE A 225 2.56 -3.76 8.30
CA PHE A 225 3.43 -4.76 8.87
C PHE A 225 4.89 -4.41 8.57
N ASP A 226 5.55 -3.84 9.56
CA ASP A 226 6.96 -3.50 9.46
C ASP A 226 7.84 -4.59 10.06
N ILE A 227 8.98 -4.82 9.42
CA ILE A 227 10.02 -5.69 9.94
C ILE A 227 11.29 -4.86 10.14
N TYR A 228 11.67 -4.68 11.39
CA TYR A 228 12.85 -3.92 11.81
C TYR A 228 13.96 -4.84 12.31
N LEU A 229 15.18 -4.31 12.37
CA LEU A 229 16.30 -4.93 13.06
C LEU A 229 16.54 -4.21 14.39
N GLU A 230 16.38 -4.93 15.50
CA GLU A 230 16.66 -4.41 16.84
C GLU A 230 17.41 -5.45 17.67
N GLY A 231 18.51 -5.04 18.30
CA GLY A 231 19.30 -5.93 19.16
C GLY A 231 19.83 -7.20 18.46
N GLY A 232 20.01 -7.17 17.13
CA GLY A 232 20.40 -8.35 16.36
C GLY A 232 19.33 -9.43 16.31
N LYS A 233 18.05 -9.03 16.23
CA LYS A 233 16.90 -9.89 15.93
C LYS A 233 15.93 -9.15 15.01
N LEU A 234 15.19 -9.90 14.21
CA LEU A 234 14.05 -9.34 13.48
C LEU A 234 12.93 -9.07 14.47
N VAL A 235 12.42 -7.84 14.46
CA VAL A 235 11.29 -7.43 15.28
C VAL A 235 10.14 -7.02 14.36
N PRO A 236 9.05 -7.79 14.33
CA PRO A 236 7.83 -7.38 13.66
C PRO A 236 7.10 -6.29 14.44
N ARG A 237 6.56 -5.29 13.74
CA ARG A 237 5.60 -4.33 14.28
C ARG A 237 4.37 -4.29 13.40
N ILE A 238 3.21 -4.54 14.00
CA ILE A 238 1.91 -4.44 13.36
C ILE A 238 1.25 -3.15 13.84
N THR A 239 0.88 -2.30 12.89
CA THR A 239 0.11 -1.09 13.15
C THR A 239 -1.24 -1.22 12.47
N THR A 240 -2.31 -1.19 13.25
CA THR A 240 -3.67 -1.21 12.72
C THR A 240 -4.01 0.17 12.15
N LEU A 241 -4.57 0.17 10.95
CA LEU A 241 -5.09 1.36 10.30
C LEU A 241 -6.59 1.47 10.59
N GLU A 242 -7.02 2.68 10.95
CA GLU A 242 -8.42 2.97 11.24
C GLU A 242 -9.05 3.77 10.09
N PHE A 243 -10.31 3.51 9.76
CA PHE A 243 -11.02 4.33 8.79
C PHE A 243 -11.49 5.64 9.44
N ALA A 244 -11.39 6.75 8.70
CA ALA A 244 -11.91 8.02 9.17
C ALA A 244 -13.42 7.95 9.41
N ALA A 245 -13.87 8.50 10.54
CA ALA A 245 -15.28 8.54 10.88
C ALA A 245 -16.07 9.42 9.88
N SER A 246 -17.20 8.90 9.40
CA SER A 246 -18.10 9.65 8.54
C SER A 246 -18.78 10.79 9.29
N LEU A 247 -18.95 11.93 8.63
CA LEU A 247 -19.57 13.11 9.18
C LEU A 247 -21.07 12.91 9.41
N PRO A 248 -21.64 13.50 10.50
CA PRO A 248 -23.06 13.42 10.77
C PRO A 248 -23.87 14.16 9.69
N GLU A 249 -25.15 13.83 9.57
CA GLU A 249 -26.06 14.58 8.69
C GLU A 249 -26.07 16.08 9.02
N GLY A 250 -26.23 16.92 8.00
CA GLY A 250 -26.25 18.38 8.15
C GLY A 250 -24.89 19.05 8.30
N TRP A 251 -23.78 18.33 8.08
CA TRP A 251 -22.44 18.94 8.01
C TRP A 251 -22.27 19.90 6.82
N LEU A 252 -23.05 19.70 5.75
CA LEU A 252 -23.22 20.64 4.64
C LEU A 252 -24.49 21.47 4.84
N PRO A 253 -24.50 22.74 4.41
CA PRO A 253 -25.70 23.57 4.42
C PRO A 253 -26.78 22.96 3.51
N ARG A 254 -28.04 23.12 3.88
CA ARG A 254 -29.16 22.81 2.97
C ARG A 254 -29.20 23.88 1.88
N LEU A 255 -29.00 23.46 0.64
CA LEU A 255 -29.06 24.35 -0.51
C LEU A 255 -30.53 24.51 -0.94
N PRO A 256 -31.07 25.75 -1.03
CA PRO A 256 -32.44 25.96 -1.44
C PRO A 256 -32.63 25.81 -2.95
N ALA A 257 -33.89 25.61 -3.37
CA ALA A 257 -34.28 25.56 -4.78
C ALA A 257 -35.26 26.70 -5.13
N GLY A 258 -35.19 27.17 -6.38
CA GLY A 258 -36.13 28.15 -6.95
C GLY A 258 -36.01 29.55 -6.36
N GLN A 259 -37.12 30.17 -5.97
CA GLN A 259 -37.13 31.56 -5.48
C GLN A 259 -36.39 31.76 -4.15
N GLN A 260 -36.12 30.68 -3.40
CA GLN A 260 -35.37 30.75 -2.15
C GLN A 260 -33.86 30.99 -2.35
N ASN A 261 -33.35 30.86 -3.58
CA ASN A 261 -31.94 31.11 -3.91
C ASN A 261 -31.52 32.53 -3.55
N ARG A 262 -32.42 33.51 -3.73
CA ARG A 262 -32.15 34.90 -3.39
C ARG A 262 -31.81 35.09 -1.91
N GLY A 263 -32.61 34.50 -1.01
CA GLY A 263 -32.39 34.63 0.43
C GLY A 263 -31.07 33.99 0.88
N PHE A 264 -30.64 32.91 0.21
CA PHE A 264 -29.33 32.31 0.44
C PHE A 264 -28.19 33.26 0.06
N TYR A 265 -28.24 33.87 -1.13
CA TYR A 265 -27.23 34.83 -1.57
C TYR A 265 -27.25 36.14 -0.76
N GLU A 266 -28.41 36.59 -0.27
CA GLU A 266 -28.50 37.72 0.67
C GLU A 266 -27.74 37.42 1.97
N LYS A 267 -27.90 36.21 2.53
CA LYS A 267 -27.14 35.77 3.71
C LYS A 267 -25.64 35.66 3.44
N LEU A 268 -25.25 35.05 2.31
CA LEU A 268 -23.84 34.93 1.92
C LEU A 268 -23.19 36.29 1.73
N LEU A 269 -23.85 37.21 1.02
CA LEU A 269 -23.36 38.56 0.79
C LEU A 269 -23.18 39.31 2.11
N PHE A 270 -24.13 39.21 3.03
CA PHE A 270 -23.99 39.82 4.36
C PHE A 270 -22.75 39.32 5.09
N GLN A 271 -22.46 38.02 5.04
CA GLN A 271 -21.23 37.48 5.61
C GLN A 271 -20.00 38.01 4.87
N ALA A 272 -19.97 37.94 3.53
CA ALA A 272 -18.84 38.41 2.73
C ALA A 272 -18.52 39.90 2.99
N GLU A 273 -19.53 40.77 3.07
CA GLU A 273 -19.34 42.19 3.41
C GLU A 273 -18.78 42.41 4.81
N ARG A 274 -19.19 41.58 5.77
CA ARG A 274 -18.62 41.58 7.12
C ARG A 274 -17.16 41.13 7.08
N LEU A 275 -16.85 40.06 6.36
CA LEU A 275 -15.48 39.54 6.20
C LEU A 275 -14.58 40.56 5.54
N ASP A 276 -15.02 41.19 4.43
CA ASP A 276 -14.28 42.24 3.76
C ASP A 276 -14.00 43.39 4.73
N LYS A 277 -15.01 43.94 5.41
CA LYS A 277 -14.80 45.00 6.42
C LYS A 277 -13.81 44.60 7.50
N ASP A 278 -13.91 43.38 8.03
CA ASP A 278 -13.02 42.88 9.07
C ASP A 278 -11.59 42.72 8.55
N ILE A 279 -11.38 42.14 7.36
CA ILE A 279 -10.06 41.94 6.75
C ILE A 279 -9.44 43.27 6.31
N GLN A 280 -10.21 44.22 5.77
CA GLN A 280 -9.70 45.54 5.39
C GLN A 280 -9.19 46.33 6.60
N ARG A 281 -9.88 46.23 7.75
CA ARG A 281 -9.48 46.87 9.02
C ARG A 281 -8.18 46.31 9.59
N LEU A 282 -7.82 45.07 9.23
CA LEU A 282 -6.54 44.48 9.63
C LEU A 282 -5.44 45.25 8.90
N THR A 283 -4.68 46.01 9.68
CA THR A 283 -3.53 46.79 9.22
C THR A 283 -2.26 45.96 9.37
N LEU A 284 -1.31 46.18 8.46
CA LEU A 284 0.09 45.88 8.71
C LEU A 284 0.45 46.72 9.94
N GLU A 285 0.76 46.12 11.09
CA GLU A 285 1.32 46.92 12.18
C GLU A 285 2.65 47.51 11.69
N PRO A 286 2.78 48.85 11.59
CA PRO A 286 4.09 49.45 11.56
C PRO A 286 4.71 49.14 12.93
N GLY A 287 5.97 48.69 12.95
CA GLY A 287 6.76 48.90 14.15
C GLY A 287 6.69 50.39 14.49
N THR A 288 6.11 50.69 15.66
CA THR A 288 6.17 51.94 16.43
C THR A 288 6.43 53.25 15.66
N GLU A 289 5.39 54.10 15.67
CA GLU A 289 5.40 55.57 15.63
C GLU A 289 6.23 56.27 14.54
N GLU A 290 5.55 56.83 13.54
CA GLU A 290 5.37 58.27 13.33
C GLU A 290 4.74 58.49 11.94
N GLU A 291 3.78 59.43 11.87
CA GLU A 291 3.16 59.88 10.63
C GLU A 291 4.21 60.55 9.74
N GLU A 292 4.76 59.82 8.76
CA GLU A 292 5.50 60.47 7.67
C GLU A 292 4.84 60.21 6.31
N THR A 293 4.57 61.33 5.65
CA THR A 293 4.00 61.45 4.33
C THR A 293 4.89 60.74 3.31
N ILE A 294 4.30 59.87 2.48
CA ILE A 294 5.02 59.08 1.48
C ILE A 294 5.63 60.02 0.42
N ILE A 295 6.94 60.26 0.50
CA ILE A 295 7.76 60.77 -0.60
C ILE A 295 8.55 59.58 -1.16
N PHE A 296 8.32 59.28 -2.45
CA PHE A 296 9.08 58.27 -3.19
C PHE A 296 10.50 58.80 -3.47
N THR A 297 11.47 58.45 -2.62
CA THR A 297 12.89 58.47 -2.98
C THR A 297 13.46 57.07 -2.84
N GLY A 298 13.92 56.52 -3.96
CA GLY A 298 14.49 55.18 -4.01
C GLY A 298 15.77 55.06 -3.18
N ARG A 299 15.90 53.90 -2.53
CA ARG A 299 16.94 53.46 -1.56
C ARG A 299 16.63 53.81 -0.11
N ASP A 300 15.94 52.91 0.59
CA ASP A 300 16.59 51.99 1.54
C ASP A 300 15.57 50.99 2.12
N GLU A 301 16.06 49.76 2.32
CA GLU A 301 15.54 48.61 3.09
C GLU A 301 14.01 48.34 3.14
N GLU A 302 13.65 47.25 2.46
CA GLU A 302 12.31 46.70 2.28
C GLU A 302 11.47 46.64 3.57
N LYS A 303 10.52 47.57 3.71
CA LYS A 303 9.25 47.26 4.39
C LYS A 303 8.60 46.09 3.63
N LYS A 304 8.81 44.86 4.10
CA LYS A 304 8.14 43.66 3.55
C LYS A 304 6.64 43.88 3.60
N LEU A 305 6.08 44.23 2.46
CA LEU A 305 4.65 44.19 2.23
C LEU A 305 4.23 42.73 2.50
N ASP A 306 3.35 42.51 3.48
CA ASP A 306 2.71 41.20 3.66
C ASP A 306 1.76 40.99 2.48
N TRP A 307 2.33 40.51 1.39
CA TRP A 307 1.66 40.30 0.12
C TRP A 307 0.52 39.27 0.27
N VAL A 308 0.62 38.35 1.24
CA VAL A 308 -0.43 37.38 1.59
C VAL A 308 -1.65 38.09 2.17
N LEU A 309 -1.44 39.10 3.03
CA LEU A 309 -2.53 39.93 3.55
C LEU A 309 -3.18 40.77 2.43
N PHE A 310 -2.38 41.30 1.50
CA PHE A 310 -2.90 42.03 0.35
C PHE A 310 -3.78 41.12 -0.53
N GLN A 311 -3.33 39.89 -0.80
CA GLN A 311 -4.10 38.91 -1.55
C GLN A 311 -5.41 38.56 -0.85
N ALA A 312 -5.40 38.34 0.47
CA ALA A 312 -6.62 38.09 1.24
C ALA A 312 -7.61 39.27 1.16
N LYS A 313 -7.11 40.52 1.18
CA LYS A 313 -7.94 41.73 0.99
C LYS A 313 -8.56 41.79 -0.40
N ASP A 314 -7.80 41.47 -1.44
CA ASP A 314 -8.29 41.46 -2.81
C ASP A 314 -9.35 40.37 -3.02
N GLN A 315 -9.09 39.16 -2.53
CA GLN A 315 -10.04 38.04 -2.56
C GLN A 315 -11.36 38.38 -1.84
N ALA A 316 -11.29 39.02 -0.67
CA ALA A 316 -12.49 39.43 0.07
C ALA A 316 -13.35 40.43 -0.72
N ARG A 317 -12.71 41.41 -1.34
CA ARG A 317 -13.38 42.41 -2.18
C ARG A 317 -13.97 41.75 -3.44
N ALA A 318 -13.20 40.93 -4.14
CA ALA A 318 -13.63 40.26 -5.35
C ALA A 318 -14.83 39.34 -5.10
N LEU A 319 -14.81 38.55 -4.01
CA LEU A 319 -15.93 37.71 -3.60
C LEU A 319 -17.19 38.53 -3.31
N THR A 320 -17.03 39.64 -2.58
CA THR A 320 -18.14 40.54 -2.24
C THR A 320 -18.79 41.13 -3.49
N GLU A 321 -17.99 41.64 -4.43
CA GLU A 321 -18.52 42.19 -5.69
C GLU A 321 -19.17 41.11 -6.56
N ARG A 322 -18.60 39.91 -6.63
CA ARG A 322 -19.20 38.76 -7.33
C ARG A 322 -20.59 38.44 -6.77
N LEU A 323 -20.73 38.34 -5.45
CA LEU A 323 -22.01 38.05 -4.80
C LEU A 323 -23.05 39.18 -4.99
N LYS A 324 -22.62 40.45 -5.02
CA LYS A 324 -23.51 41.58 -5.36
C LYS A 324 -24.04 41.46 -6.78
N MET A 325 -23.18 41.11 -7.74
CA MET A 325 -23.56 40.93 -9.14
C MET A 325 -24.55 39.76 -9.31
N ILE A 326 -24.31 38.64 -8.62
CA ILE A 326 -25.24 37.50 -8.59
C ILE A 326 -26.61 37.94 -8.06
N LEU A 327 -26.63 38.64 -6.92
CA LEU A 327 -27.87 39.11 -6.30
C LEU A 327 -28.63 40.11 -7.18
N LEU A 328 -27.92 41.00 -7.89
CA LEU A 328 -28.52 41.92 -8.86
C LEU A 328 -29.16 41.15 -10.02
N GLY A 329 -28.49 40.12 -10.54
CA GLY A 329 -29.04 39.25 -11.59
C GLY A 329 -30.35 38.56 -11.18
N TYR A 330 -30.48 38.14 -9.92
CA TYR A 330 -31.74 37.63 -9.36
C TYR A 330 -32.84 38.69 -9.29
N ARG A 331 -32.51 39.96 -9.01
CA ARG A 331 -33.50 41.06 -8.97
C ARG A 331 -34.04 41.40 -10.36
N GLU A 332 -33.20 41.32 -11.38
CA GLU A 332 -33.58 41.67 -12.77
C GLU A 332 -34.22 40.50 -13.55
N TYR A 333 -34.40 39.32 -12.94
CA TYR A 333 -34.81 38.08 -13.62
C TYR A 333 -33.91 37.71 -14.83
N ARG A 334 -32.67 38.20 -14.83
CA ARG A 334 -31.69 38.02 -15.92
C ARG A 334 -30.56 37.06 -15.57
N PHE A 335 -30.61 36.44 -14.39
CA PHE A 335 -29.61 35.47 -13.99
C PHE A 335 -29.62 34.28 -14.95
N ARG A 336 -28.55 34.14 -15.73
CA ARG A 336 -28.26 32.92 -16.47
C ARG A 336 -27.11 32.25 -15.74
N HIS A 337 -27.34 31.01 -15.29
CA HIS A 337 -26.25 30.17 -14.81
C HIS A 337 -25.18 30.09 -15.91
N GLY A 338 -23.92 30.32 -15.55
CA GLY A 338 -22.80 30.02 -16.45
C GLY A 338 -22.78 28.52 -16.82
N PRO A 339 -21.99 28.11 -17.83
CA PRO A 339 -21.80 26.69 -18.13
C PRO A 339 -20.95 26.04 -17.02
N LEU A 340 -21.53 25.86 -15.84
CA LEU A 340 -20.94 25.11 -14.74
C LEU A 340 -21.42 23.68 -14.85
N PHE A 341 -20.49 22.76 -15.07
CA PHE A 341 -20.76 21.34 -14.91
C PHE A 341 -21.09 21.09 -13.44
N ALA A 342 -22.13 20.31 -13.19
CA ALA A 342 -22.49 19.92 -11.84
C ALA A 342 -21.34 19.14 -11.19
N PHE A 343 -21.15 19.30 -9.88
CA PHE A 343 -20.24 18.45 -9.12
C PHE A 343 -20.60 17.00 -9.34
N ARG A 344 -19.58 16.21 -9.69
CA ARG A 344 -19.74 14.79 -10.00
C ARG A 344 -19.72 13.92 -8.74
N LEU A 345 -19.68 14.54 -7.56
CA LEU A 345 -19.73 13.87 -6.27
C LEU A 345 -21.06 13.11 -6.10
N LYS A 346 -20.97 11.80 -5.84
CA LYS A 346 -22.12 10.93 -5.57
C LYS A 346 -22.00 10.27 -4.20
N PRO A 347 -23.11 9.93 -3.51
CA PRO A 347 -23.04 9.28 -2.21
C PRO A 347 -22.39 7.91 -2.36
N SER A 348 -21.36 7.64 -1.56
CA SER A 348 -20.75 6.32 -1.46
C SER A 348 -21.60 5.40 -0.57
N ALA A 349 -21.36 4.09 -0.63
CA ALA A 349 -21.98 3.12 0.26
C ALA A 349 -21.78 3.42 1.77
N TRP A 350 -20.75 4.20 2.11
CA TRP A 350 -20.40 4.59 3.48
C TRP A 350 -21.35 5.63 4.09
N ARG A 351 -22.18 6.29 3.27
CA ARG A 351 -23.08 7.37 3.72
C ARG A 351 -24.43 6.87 4.25
N SER A 352 -24.72 5.57 4.16
CA SER A 352 -25.98 5.04 4.70
C SER A 352 -25.94 5.11 6.24
N GLY A 353 -26.92 5.80 6.82
CA GLY A 353 -27.13 5.95 8.27
C GLY A 353 -27.50 4.65 8.99
N GLY A 354 -26.71 3.60 8.76
CA GLY A 354 -26.79 2.36 9.50
C GLY A 354 -26.13 2.50 10.86
N SER A 355 -26.67 1.79 11.86
CA SER A 355 -26.03 1.50 13.14
C SER A 355 -24.54 1.15 12.97
N ASP A 356 -23.69 1.36 13.98
CA ASP A 356 -22.25 0.97 13.94
C ASP A 356 -22.02 -0.48 13.45
N THR A 357 -23.00 -1.37 13.65
CA THR A 357 -23.05 -2.73 13.10
C THR A 357 -23.06 -2.86 11.57
N GLU A 358 -23.63 -1.90 10.82
CA GLU A 358 -23.57 -1.90 9.34
C GLU A 358 -22.26 -1.32 8.82
N ARG A 359 -21.67 -0.36 9.54
CA ARG A 359 -20.32 0.15 9.23
C ARG A 359 -19.28 -0.95 9.33
N HIS A 360 -19.32 -1.76 10.40
CA HIS A 360 -18.45 -2.91 10.54
C HIS A 360 -18.60 -3.90 9.38
N LYS A 361 -19.82 -4.23 8.95
CA LYS A 361 -20.04 -5.11 7.77
C LYS A 361 -19.44 -4.57 6.47
N ILE A 362 -19.37 -3.25 6.32
CA ILE A 362 -18.80 -2.58 5.16
C ILE A 362 -17.27 -2.58 5.25
N GLU A 363 -16.70 -2.28 6.43
CA GLU A 363 -15.27 -2.43 6.73
C GLU A 363 -14.79 -3.87 6.44
N ASP A 364 -15.59 -4.87 6.84
CA ASP A 364 -15.34 -6.32 6.64
C ASP A 364 -15.31 -6.72 5.14
N GLN A 365 -15.87 -5.91 4.25
CA GLN A 365 -16.00 -6.23 2.82
C GLN A 365 -14.96 -5.53 1.93
N PHE A 366 -14.34 -4.44 2.38
CA PHE A 366 -13.58 -3.54 1.49
C PHE A 366 -12.26 -4.08 0.95
N PHE A 367 -11.66 -5.08 1.60
CA PHE A 367 -10.44 -5.72 1.08
C PHE A 367 -10.69 -6.77 0.01
N LYS A 368 -11.95 -7.01 -0.35
CA LYS A 368 -12.30 -7.81 -1.51
C LYS A 368 -12.49 -6.86 -2.69
N LYS A 369 -11.82 -7.15 -3.82
CA LYS A 369 -11.96 -6.40 -5.10
C LYS A 369 -13.42 -6.11 -5.48
N GLN A 370 -14.35 -6.96 -5.06
CA GLN A 370 -15.78 -6.81 -5.28
C GLN A 370 -16.38 -5.52 -4.67
N ALA A 371 -15.92 -5.09 -3.49
CA ALA A 371 -16.47 -3.90 -2.83
C ALA A 371 -16.09 -2.59 -3.55
N LEU A 372 -14.85 -2.48 -4.05
CA LEU A 372 -14.43 -1.34 -4.87
C LEU A 372 -15.14 -1.33 -6.22
N HIS A 373 -15.34 -2.51 -6.81
CA HIS A 373 -16.15 -2.64 -8.01
C HIS A 373 -17.59 -2.18 -7.78
N ASP A 374 -18.19 -2.50 -6.63
CA ASP A 374 -19.53 -2.04 -6.28
C ASP A 374 -19.60 -0.52 -6.10
N ILE A 375 -18.57 0.12 -5.51
CA ILE A 375 -18.44 1.59 -5.48
C ILE A 375 -18.42 2.13 -6.91
N TYR A 376 -17.59 1.56 -7.78
CA TYR A 376 -17.46 2.00 -9.17
C TYR A 376 -18.80 1.91 -9.91
N LEU A 377 -19.53 0.80 -9.78
CA LEU A 377 -20.85 0.63 -10.39
C LEU A 377 -21.86 1.64 -9.84
N ARG A 378 -21.90 1.85 -8.52
CA ARG A 378 -22.77 2.87 -7.90
C ARG A 378 -22.42 4.27 -8.39
N TYR A 379 -21.15 4.58 -8.57
CA TYR A 379 -20.74 5.85 -9.14
C TYR A 379 -21.19 5.98 -10.60
N GLN A 380 -21.01 4.94 -11.42
CA GLN A 380 -21.38 4.96 -12.82
C GLN A 380 -22.90 5.13 -13.05
N TYR A 381 -23.71 4.45 -12.24
CA TYR A 381 -25.17 4.39 -12.43
C TYR A 381 -25.98 5.22 -11.43
N GLY A 382 -25.35 5.79 -10.40
CA GLY A 382 -26.05 6.60 -9.39
C GLY A 382 -26.40 8.00 -9.87
N ASP A 383 -27.40 8.61 -9.24
CA ASP A 383 -27.80 9.98 -9.54
C ASP A 383 -26.76 11.00 -9.05
N SER A 384 -26.70 12.15 -9.73
CA SER A 384 -25.86 13.27 -9.28
C SER A 384 -26.40 13.83 -7.96
N SER A 385 -25.52 14.10 -6.99
CA SER A 385 -25.94 14.75 -5.73
C SER A 385 -26.22 16.25 -5.91
N PHE A 386 -25.66 16.84 -6.95
CA PHE A 386 -25.71 18.27 -7.21
C PHE A 386 -26.12 18.51 -8.66
N ASP A 387 -26.91 19.55 -8.88
CA ASP A 387 -27.09 20.14 -10.21
C ASP A 387 -26.15 21.37 -10.36
N SER A 388 -26.18 22.01 -11.52
CA SER A 388 -25.33 23.19 -11.79
C SER A 388 -25.61 24.36 -10.84
N ALA A 389 -26.86 24.58 -10.43
CA ALA A 389 -27.23 25.67 -9.54
C ALA A 389 -26.75 25.40 -8.11
N HIS A 390 -26.95 24.19 -7.60
CA HIS A 390 -26.43 23.74 -6.32
C HIS A 390 -24.90 23.80 -6.29
N THR A 391 -24.24 23.46 -7.40
CA THR A 391 -22.78 23.50 -7.53
C THR A 391 -22.24 24.93 -7.40
N GLU A 392 -22.86 25.88 -8.09
CA GLU A 392 -22.50 27.31 -8.00
C GLU A 392 -22.67 27.83 -6.56
N MET A 393 -23.83 27.59 -5.96
CA MET A 393 -24.14 28.01 -4.59
C MET A 393 -23.17 27.43 -3.56
N LEU A 394 -22.78 26.17 -3.75
CA LEU A 394 -21.85 25.49 -2.86
C LEU A 394 -20.42 26.01 -3.04
N ASN A 395 -20.01 26.35 -4.25
CA ASN A 395 -18.72 27.00 -4.51
C ASN A 395 -18.64 28.37 -3.84
N ASP A 396 -19.65 29.22 -4.03
CA ASP A 396 -19.73 30.54 -3.39
C ASP A 396 -19.74 30.43 -1.86
N TYR A 397 -20.50 29.46 -1.34
CA TYR A 397 -20.51 29.14 0.08
C TYR A 397 -19.10 28.77 0.59
N LEU A 398 -18.42 27.84 -0.09
CA LEU A 398 -17.06 27.42 0.29
C LEU A 398 -16.08 28.60 0.25
N ASP A 399 -16.17 29.50 -0.73
CA ASP A 399 -15.30 30.67 -0.81
C ASP A 399 -15.47 31.60 0.41
N VAL A 400 -16.71 31.85 0.86
CA VAL A 400 -16.98 32.61 2.10
C VAL A 400 -16.38 31.89 3.32
N ILE A 401 -16.52 30.57 3.39
CA ILE A 401 -16.02 29.74 4.49
C ILE A 401 -14.49 29.78 4.60
N PHE A 402 -13.78 29.61 3.48
CA PHE A 402 -12.32 29.68 3.47
C PHE A 402 -11.81 31.09 3.74
N LEU A 403 -12.54 32.13 3.31
CA LEU A 403 -12.21 33.50 3.66
C LEU A 403 -12.38 33.79 5.17
N GLU A 404 -13.41 33.23 5.80
CA GLU A 404 -13.57 33.29 7.26
C GLU A 404 -12.43 32.55 8.00
N LEU A 405 -11.97 31.41 7.47
CA LEU A 405 -10.79 30.72 8.01
C LEU A 405 -9.54 31.61 7.95
N THR A 406 -9.32 32.26 6.80
CA THR A 406 -8.26 33.25 6.60
C THR A 406 -8.37 34.39 7.60
N ARG A 407 -9.55 34.99 7.75
CA ARG A 407 -9.82 36.07 8.73
C ARG A 407 -9.48 35.63 10.16
N LEU A 408 -9.91 34.44 10.58
CA LEU A 408 -9.61 33.89 11.91
C LEU A 408 -8.11 33.70 12.14
N ALA A 409 -7.35 33.32 11.10
CA ALA A 409 -5.91 33.18 11.19
C ALA A 409 -5.18 34.53 11.24
N ILE A 410 -5.62 35.52 10.44
CA ILE A 410 -5.07 36.89 10.48
C ILE A 410 -5.32 37.52 11.86
N GLN A 411 -6.51 37.36 12.45
CA GLN A 411 -6.80 37.87 13.80
C GLN A 411 -5.89 37.30 14.88
N LYS A 412 -5.44 36.05 14.73
CA LYS A 412 -4.48 35.42 15.63
C LYS A 412 -3.03 35.84 15.35
N LYS A 413 -2.80 36.75 14.39
CA LYS A 413 -1.48 37.14 13.86
C LYS A 413 -0.63 35.92 13.49
N ARG A 414 -1.28 34.89 12.93
CA ARG A 414 -0.68 33.57 12.71
C ARG A 414 -0.53 33.32 11.21
N LEU A 415 0.57 33.80 10.65
CA LEU A 415 1.01 33.42 9.31
C LEU A 415 1.61 32.02 9.38
N ASP A 416 0.96 31.06 8.71
CA ASP A 416 1.45 29.69 8.67
C ASP A 416 2.53 29.58 7.59
N GLN A 417 3.74 29.19 7.99
CA GLN A 417 4.83 28.83 7.09
C GLN A 417 5.23 27.39 7.35
N GLY A 418 5.38 26.60 6.29
CA GLY A 418 5.74 25.19 6.41
C GLY A 418 5.67 24.48 5.07
N TYR A 419 5.61 23.16 5.13
CA TYR A 419 5.41 22.33 3.95
C TYR A 419 4.43 21.20 4.21
N PHE A 420 3.62 20.91 3.19
CA PHE A 420 2.81 19.72 3.13
C PHE A 420 3.63 18.62 2.45
N LYS A 421 3.87 17.53 3.16
CA LYS A 421 4.70 16.42 2.68
C LYS A 421 3.81 15.23 2.43
N VAL A 422 4.08 14.57 1.31
CA VAL A 422 3.38 13.38 0.87
C VAL A 422 4.42 12.30 0.64
N GLU A 423 4.27 11.13 1.27
CA GLU A 423 5.23 10.05 1.10
C GLU A 423 4.54 8.69 1.06
N SER A 424 5.07 7.77 0.26
CA SER A 424 4.66 6.36 0.34
C SER A 424 5.19 5.76 1.63
N TYR A 425 4.32 5.07 2.36
CA TYR A 425 4.76 4.29 3.51
C TYR A 425 5.58 3.07 3.07
N LEU A 426 5.23 2.47 1.93
CA LEU A 426 5.97 1.35 1.34
C LEU A 426 7.21 1.86 0.61
N SER A 427 8.38 1.45 1.09
CA SER A 427 9.68 1.90 0.57
C SER A 427 9.84 1.61 -0.93
N GLY A 428 10.18 2.64 -1.71
CA GLY A 428 10.44 2.52 -3.15
C GLY A 428 9.21 2.38 -4.04
N LYS A 429 8.00 2.32 -3.48
CA LYS A 429 6.73 2.29 -4.23
C LYS A 429 6.05 3.65 -4.23
N GLY A 430 5.07 3.82 -5.12
CA GLY A 430 4.10 4.91 -5.04
C GLY A 430 4.54 6.29 -5.50
N LYS A 431 5.65 6.41 -6.26
CA LYS A 431 6.16 7.71 -6.73
C LYS A 431 5.12 8.48 -7.55
N GLU A 432 4.39 7.78 -8.42
CA GLU A 432 3.34 8.39 -9.25
C GLU A 432 2.16 8.89 -8.40
N GLN A 433 1.71 8.10 -7.43
CA GLN A 433 0.60 8.46 -6.54
C GLN A 433 0.98 9.65 -5.64
N VAL A 434 2.22 9.67 -5.13
CA VAL A 434 2.76 10.82 -4.38
C VAL A 434 2.77 12.08 -5.23
N ALA A 435 3.29 12.00 -6.46
CA ALA A 435 3.34 13.14 -7.37
C ALA A 435 1.93 13.64 -7.72
N GLN A 436 0.99 12.72 -8.01
CA GLN A 436 -0.39 13.06 -8.33
C GLN A 436 -1.09 13.81 -7.19
N LEU A 437 -0.97 13.34 -5.96
CA LEU A 437 -1.56 14.02 -4.80
C LEU A 437 -0.93 15.40 -4.60
N LEU A 438 0.40 15.50 -4.66
CA LEU A 438 1.09 16.79 -4.51
C LEU A 438 0.65 17.80 -5.57
N THR A 439 0.49 17.36 -6.82
CA THR A 439 -0.02 18.21 -7.91
C THR A 439 -1.44 18.69 -7.61
N TRP A 440 -2.35 17.81 -7.20
CA TRP A 440 -3.73 18.23 -6.84
C TRP A 440 -3.77 19.23 -5.69
N TYR A 441 -2.96 19.03 -4.65
CA TYR A 441 -2.89 20.01 -3.55
C TYR A 441 -2.23 21.32 -3.98
N ALA A 442 -1.23 21.29 -4.87
CA ALA A 442 -0.61 22.50 -5.42
C ALA A 442 -1.61 23.30 -6.26
N GLU A 443 -2.34 22.63 -7.16
CA GLU A 443 -3.42 23.22 -7.96
C GLU A 443 -4.53 23.79 -7.05
N LEU A 444 -4.86 23.11 -5.95
CA LEU A 444 -5.80 23.61 -4.96
C LEU A 444 -5.30 24.87 -4.25
N MET A 445 -4.04 24.91 -3.84
CA MET A 445 -3.46 26.10 -3.22
C MET A 445 -3.46 27.28 -4.20
N GLU A 446 -3.02 27.07 -5.44
CA GLU A 446 -3.05 28.11 -6.48
C GLU A 446 -4.47 28.62 -6.73
N PHE A 447 -5.45 27.71 -6.87
CA PHE A 447 -6.86 28.06 -7.04
C PHE A 447 -7.42 28.86 -5.85
N MET A 448 -7.00 28.54 -4.63
CA MET A 448 -7.36 29.29 -3.42
C MET A 448 -6.56 30.59 -3.25
N GLY A 449 -5.68 30.92 -4.20
CA GLY A 449 -4.77 32.05 -4.11
C GLY A 449 -3.84 31.96 -2.89
N ILE A 450 -3.28 30.78 -2.65
CA ILE A 450 -2.26 30.55 -1.64
C ILE A 450 -0.97 30.21 -2.39
N PRO A 451 0.14 30.92 -2.16
CA PRO A 451 1.43 30.57 -2.76
C PRO A 451 1.84 29.16 -2.39
N GLY A 452 2.21 28.38 -3.39
CA GLY A 452 2.83 27.09 -3.21
C GLY A 452 4.08 26.96 -4.06
N LYS A 453 5.15 26.42 -3.50
CA LYS A 453 6.30 25.92 -4.25
C LYS A 453 6.32 24.41 -4.18
N LEU A 454 6.00 23.77 -5.29
CA LEU A 454 6.03 22.33 -5.43
C LEU A 454 7.46 21.82 -5.66
N ASP A 455 7.88 20.84 -4.85
CA ASP A 455 9.15 20.14 -4.97
C ASP A 455 8.87 18.63 -4.99
N LEU A 456 8.83 18.04 -6.20
CA LEU A 456 8.54 16.62 -6.40
C LEU A 456 9.70 15.72 -5.99
N ASP A 457 10.94 16.19 -6.07
CA ASP A 457 12.13 15.43 -5.67
C ASP A 457 12.15 15.24 -4.15
N GLN A 458 11.83 16.29 -3.41
CA GLN A 458 11.64 16.24 -1.96
C GLN A 458 10.21 15.87 -1.55
N GLN A 459 9.33 15.53 -2.49
CA GLN A 459 7.94 15.11 -2.27
C GLN A 459 7.14 16.05 -1.34
N LYS A 460 7.34 17.36 -1.47
CA LYS A 460 6.76 18.37 -0.58
C LYS A 460 6.21 19.56 -1.36
N LEU A 461 5.23 20.22 -0.77
CA LEU A 461 4.64 21.48 -1.22
C LEU A 461 4.89 22.53 -0.13
N GLU A 462 5.83 23.43 -0.37
CA GLU A 462 6.10 24.56 0.54
C GLU A 462 5.02 25.62 0.36
N VAL A 463 4.44 26.08 1.46
CA VAL A 463 3.31 27.03 1.44
C VAL A 463 3.45 28.06 2.54
N GLU A 464 2.96 29.26 2.25
CA GLU A 464 2.92 30.37 3.17
C GLU A 464 1.54 31.02 3.09
N GLY A 465 0.79 31.05 4.18
CA GLY A 465 -0.55 31.62 4.14
C GLY A 465 -1.27 31.63 5.47
N TYR A 466 -2.36 32.38 5.53
CA TYR A 466 -3.20 32.45 6.71
C TYR A 466 -4.17 31.26 6.75
N GLY A 467 -4.13 30.45 7.82
CA GLY A 467 -5.08 29.34 8.03
C GLY A 467 -4.69 28.04 7.33
N VAL A 468 -3.62 28.05 6.56
CA VAL A 468 -3.10 26.91 5.78
C VAL A 468 -2.74 25.72 6.66
N ALA A 469 -2.24 25.96 7.88
CA ALA A 469 -1.94 24.85 8.79
C ALA A 469 -3.19 24.08 9.20
N GLU A 470 -4.34 24.73 9.36
CA GLU A 470 -5.59 24.03 9.73
C GLU A 470 -6.14 23.21 8.55
N LEU A 471 -5.97 23.72 7.31
CA LEU A 471 -6.30 22.98 6.09
C LEU A 471 -5.48 21.70 5.98
N PHE A 472 -4.15 21.79 6.06
CA PHE A 472 -3.30 20.62 5.91
C PHE A 472 -3.31 19.71 7.13
N LYS A 473 -3.62 20.21 8.34
CA LYS A 473 -3.90 19.36 9.51
C LYS A 473 -5.14 18.49 9.29
N ALA A 474 -6.20 19.05 8.70
CA ALA A 474 -7.40 18.31 8.37
C ALA A 474 -7.15 17.20 7.33
N GLU A 475 -6.11 17.36 6.53
CA GLU A 475 -5.68 16.43 5.48
C GLU A 475 -4.52 15.51 5.92
N GLN A 476 -4.22 15.43 7.23
CA GLN A 476 -3.24 14.47 7.75
C GLN A 476 -3.85 13.08 7.87
N GLY A 477 -3.20 12.10 7.27
CA GLY A 477 -3.62 10.71 7.35
C GLY A 477 -3.15 9.89 6.16
N ILE A 478 -3.92 8.87 5.82
CA ILE A 478 -3.57 7.90 4.79
C ILE A 478 -4.54 7.99 3.61
N HIS A 479 -3.97 8.11 2.43
CA HIS A 479 -4.61 7.94 1.14
C HIS A 479 -4.29 6.53 0.65
N LEU A 480 -5.29 5.65 0.61
CA LEU A 480 -5.09 4.24 0.33
C LEU A 480 -5.43 3.90 -1.12
N PHE A 481 -4.41 3.55 -1.91
CA PHE A 481 -4.54 3.24 -3.33
C PHE A 481 -4.62 1.75 -3.58
N PHE A 482 -5.71 1.27 -4.14
CA PHE A 482 -5.86 -0.10 -4.63
C PHE A 482 -5.40 -0.14 -6.08
N LEU A 483 -4.25 -0.77 -6.32
CA LEU A 483 -3.69 -0.95 -7.66
C LEU A 483 -4.01 -2.36 -8.17
N SER A 484 -4.17 -2.50 -9.49
CA SER A 484 -4.54 -3.78 -10.14
C SER A 484 -3.63 -4.92 -9.70
N GLN A 485 -4.19 -5.87 -8.94
CA GLN A 485 -3.52 -7.10 -8.45
C GLN A 485 -2.39 -6.91 -7.43
N GLU A 486 -2.16 -5.71 -6.90
CA GLU A 486 -1.16 -5.46 -5.85
C GLU A 486 -1.79 -5.31 -4.47
N THR A 487 -0.96 -5.47 -3.43
CA THR A 487 -1.27 -4.98 -2.09
C THR A 487 -1.61 -3.49 -2.15
N PRO A 488 -2.63 -3.00 -1.45
CA PRO A 488 -2.96 -1.58 -1.52
C PRO A 488 -1.78 -0.74 -1.03
N LEU A 489 -1.63 0.44 -1.61
CA LEU A 489 -0.51 1.33 -1.43
C LEU A 489 -0.92 2.51 -0.52
N PRO A 490 -0.46 2.52 0.74
CA PRO A 490 -0.68 3.63 1.67
C PRO A 490 0.26 4.80 1.35
N ILE A 491 -0.33 5.94 0.97
CA ILE A 491 0.35 7.22 0.83
C ILE A 491 -0.02 8.10 2.02
N MET A 492 0.97 8.54 2.77
CA MET A 492 0.79 9.37 3.95
C MET A 492 0.93 10.84 3.61
N THR A 493 0.10 11.65 4.26
CA THR A 493 0.08 13.10 4.12
C THR A 493 0.27 13.76 5.47
N PHE A 494 1.11 14.79 5.54
CA PHE A 494 1.34 15.52 6.79
C PHE A 494 1.75 16.97 6.58
N TRP A 495 1.44 17.78 7.61
CA TRP A 495 1.81 19.19 7.69
C TRP A 495 3.01 19.36 8.61
N VAL A 496 4.09 19.95 8.10
CA VAL A 496 5.28 20.27 8.89
C VAL A 496 5.46 21.79 8.97
N PRO A 497 5.29 22.40 10.16
CA PRO A 497 5.61 23.81 10.35
C PRO A 497 7.09 24.09 10.11
N LYS A 498 7.41 25.26 9.55
CA LYS A 498 8.78 25.70 9.32
C LYS A 498 9.62 25.64 10.60
N GLY A 499 10.84 25.13 10.49
CA GLY A 499 11.77 24.97 11.61
C GLY A 499 11.50 23.75 12.50
N LYS A 500 10.52 22.91 12.18
CA LYS A 500 10.34 21.59 12.81
C LYS A 500 10.77 20.48 11.87
N GLU A 501 11.34 19.42 12.44
CA GLU A 501 11.61 18.19 11.70
C GLU A 501 10.38 17.28 11.69
N HIS A 502 10.21 16.56 10.58
CA HIS A 502 9.23 15.49 10.46
C HIS A 502 9.63 14.29 11.33
N SER A 503 8.68 13.70 12.04
CA SER A 503 8.90 12.46 12.80
C SER A 503 7.74 11.51 12.62
N ARG A 504 8.03 10.31 12.08
CA ARG A 504 7.02 9.27 11.85
C ARG A 504 6.34 8.74 13.13
N LYS A 505 6.95 8.94 14.31
CA LYS A 505 6.43 8.37 15.57
C LYS A 505 5.12 8.99 16.07
N LYS A 506 4.68 10.13 15.55
CA LYS A 506 3.42 10.81 15.94
C LYS A 506 2.33 10.70 14.87
N GLU A 507 2.48 9.78 13.92
CA GLU A 507 1.59 9.67 12.76
C GLU A 507 0.18 9.20 13.13
N GLN A 508 -0.82 9.84 12.53
CA GLN A 508 -2.20 9.37 12.54
C GLN A 508 -2.35 8.27 11.49
N HIS A 509 -2.63 7.06 11.95
CA HIS A 509 -2.84 5.88 11.11
C HIS A 509 -4.30 5.80 10.63
N THR A 510 -4.87 6.95 10.26
CA THR A 510 -6.27 7.07 9.87
C THR A 510 -6.39 7.20 8.36
N ILE A 511 -7.14 6.31 7.74
CA ILE A 511 -7.42 6.32 6.30
C ILE A 511 -8.48 7.38 6.02
N LEU A 512 -8.11 8.40 5.25
CA LEU A 512 -9.00 9.49 4.86
C LEU A 512 -9.77 9.17 3.58
N ARG A 513 -9.06 8.57 2.60
CA ARG A 513 -9.57 8.36 1.24
C ARG A 513 -9.12 7.02 0.66
N LEU A 514 -10.00 6.44 -0.14
CA LEU A 514 -9.76 5.21 -0.90
C LEU A 514 -9.71 5.54 -2.39
N TYR A 515 -8.77 4.94 -3.11
CA TYR A 515 -8.61 5.10 -4.56
C TYR A 515 -8.68 3.73 -5.23
N ASP A 516 -9.61 3.56 -6.17
CA ASP A 516 -9.68 2.36 -7.02
C ASP A 516 -8.97 2.66 -8.34
N GLU A 517 -7.69 2.34 -8.40
CA GLU A 517 -6.82 2.60 -9.56
C GLU A 517 -6.99 4.05 -10.05
N ASN A 518 -7.25 4.22 -11.34
CA ASN A 518 -7.57 5.50 -11.97
C ASN A 518 -9.08 5.65 -12.23
N LYS A 519 -9.93 4.88 -11.53
CA LYS A 519 -11.38 4.87 -11.73
C LYS A 519 -12.07 5.84 -10.78
N THR A 520 -11.95 5.60 -9.47
CA THR A 520 -12.68 6.38 -8.46
C THR A 520 -11.82 6.80 -7.28
N ILE A 521 -12.24 7.90 -6.66
CA ILE A 521 -11.80 8.39 -5.35
C ILE A 521 -13.01 8.39 -4.42
N THR A 522 -12.85 7.89 -3.20
CA THR A 522 -13.89 7.92 -2.17
C THR A 522 -13.34 8.55 -0.90
N ASP A 523 -13.96 9.64 -0.44
CA ASP A 523 -13.60 10.30 0.80
C ASP A 523 -14.50 9.81 1.94
N LEU A 524 -13.89 9.15 2.94
CA LEU A 524 -14.59 8.43 3.98
C LEU A 524 -15.28 9.36 4.99
N ARG A 525 -14.72 10.56 5.17
CA ARG A 525 -15.26 11.60 6.06
C ARG A 525 -16.57 12.15 5.49
N SER A 526 -16.53 12.67 4.27
CA SER A 526 -17.70 13.24 3.59
C SER A 526 -18.71 12.20 3.14
N GLY A 527 -18.25 10.96 2.92
CA GLY A 527 -19.05 9.87 2.36
C GLY A 527 -19.32 10.03 0.86
N PHE A 528 -18.58 10.88 0.14
CA PHE A 528 -18.71 11.05 -1.31
C PHE A 528 -17.69 10.24 -2.10
N THR A 529 -18.11 9.78 -3.28
CA THR A 529 -17.27 9.17 -4.32
C THR A 529 -17.27 10.06 -5.57
N ASN A 530 -16.16 10.10 -6.28
CA ASN A 530 -15.98 10.79 -7.56
C ASN A 530 -15.14 9.97 -8.55
N THR A 531 -15.03 10.41 -9.81
CA THR A 531 -13.95 9.92 -10.69
C THR A 531 -12.59 10.26 -10.11
N PHE A 532 -11.60 9.44 -10.42
CA PHE A 532 -10.20 9.67 -10.01
C PHE A 532 -9.70 11.07 -10.37
N HIS A 533 -9.99 11.55 -11.58
CA HIS A 533 -9.70 12.92 -12.01
C HIS A 533 -10.72 13.92 -11.43
N ILE A 534 -10.58 14.18 -10.13
CA ILE A 534 -11.36 15.17 -9.39
C ILE A 534 -10.95 16.59 -9.79
N THR A 535 -11.91 17.53 -9.86
CA THR A 535 -11.56 18.95 -10.09
C THR A 535 -11.12 19.63 -8.80
N THR A 536 -10.48 20.79 -8.92
CA THR A 536 -10.04 21.58 -7.77
C THR A 536 -11.19 22.03 -6.88
N GLU A 537 -12.34 22.39 -7.47
CA GLU A 537 -13.56 22.75 -6.74
C GLU A 537 -14.16 21.57 -5.97
N GLU A 538 -14.17 20.40 -6.59
CA GLU A 538 -14.64 19.16 -5.95
C GLU A 538 -13.71 18.76 -4.79
N LEU A 539 -12.38 18.88 -4.98
CA LEU A 539 -11.39 18.62 -3.94
C LEU A 539 -11.50 19.63 -2.78
N LYS A 540 -11.75 20.91 -3.08
CA LYS A 540 -11.98 21.97 -2.09
C LYS A 540 -13.11 21.60 -1.12
N LEU A 541 -14.20 20.99 -1.61
CA LEU A 541 -15.28 20.48 -0.77
C LEU A 541 -14.82 19.33 0.14
N LEU A 542 -14.02 18.39 -0.37
CA LEU A 542 -13.50 17.29 0.44
C LEU A 542 -12.53 17.79 1.54
N VAL A 543 -11.73 18.81 1.26
CA VAL A 543 -10.87 19.46 2.26
C VAL A 543 -11.70 20.16 3.33
N PHE A 544 -12.79 20.84 2.94
CA PHE A 544 -13.74 21.41 3.91
C PHE A 544 -14.35 20.34 4.84
N ALA A 545 -14.67 19.16 4.31
CA ALA A 545 -15.14 18.03 5.11
C ALA A 545 -14.11 17.56 6.15
N GLY A 546 -12.81 17.77 5.92
CA GLY A 546 -11.76 17.45 6.88
C GLY A 546 -11.67 18.39 8.09
N LEU A 547 -12.17 19.63 7.98
CA LEU A 547 -11.98 20.63 9.03
C LEU A 547 -12.66 20.23 10.35
N PRO A 548 -12.11 20.59 11.53
CA PRO A 548 -12.73 20.26 12.81
C PRO A 548 -14.19 20.71 12.90
N GLU A 549 -15.06 19.91 13.53
CA GLU A 549 -16.50 20.22 13.61
C GLU A 549 -16.77 21.58 14.27
N ALA A 550 -16.05 21.89 15.34
CA ALA A 550 -16.14 23.19 16.02
C ALA A 550 -15.76 24.36 15.11
N LEU A 551 -14.84 24.12 14.16
CA LEU A 551 -14.48 25.12 13.15
C LEU A 551 -15.59 25.19 12.10
N ARG A 552 -16.00 24.08 11.48
CA ARG A 552 -17.12 24.06 10.51
C ARG A 552 -18.38 24.73 11.06
N LYS A 553 -18.79 24.43 12.29
CA LYS A 553 -19.95 25.07 12.95
C LYS A 553 -19.80 26.58 13.15
N LYS A 554 -18.58 27.07 13.38
CA LYS A 554 -18.30 28.52 13.42
C LYS A 554 -18.33 29.16 12.04
N LEU A 555 -17.92 28.41 11.03
CA LEU A 555 -17.88 28.87 9.65
C LEU A 555 -19.27 28.84 8.99
N ILE A 556 -20.12 27.84 9.30
CA ILE A 556 -21.50 27.73 8.80
C ILE A 556 -22.33 28.91 9.34
N PRO A 557 -22.85 29.81 8.49
CA PRO A 557 -23.74 30.88 8.93
C PRO A 557 -25.07 30.28 9.42
N ASN A 558 -25.56 30.74 10.58
CA ASN A 558 -26.90 30.40 11.08
C ASN A 558 -28.04 30.89 10.16
#